data_AF-L0HER0-F1
#
_entry.id   AF-L0HER0-F1
#
_cell.length_a   1.000
_cell.length_b   1.000
_cell.length_c   1.000
_cell.angle_alpha   90.00
_cell.angle_beta   90.00
_cell.angle_gamma   90.00
#
_symmetry.space_group_name_H-M   'P 1'
#
loop_
_entity.id
_entity.type
_entity.pdbx_description
1 polymer ?
#
loop_
_entity_poly.entity_id
_entity_poly.type
_entity_poly.pdbx_seq_one_letter_code
_entity_poly.pdbx_strand_id
1 'polypeptide(L)'
;MKKRTTALADKTKIYDYDQFCKLIDEAKDSHQKKMLISDIILILFYSQKDKPIFGRTMLIKQLFLVFTEIMEKNKIETQNPKFVAHNFGPYSFTVMQIVDDLWFSHHLMIEGRKKSRKEAFSLTENGEKRAHELFTGLDPGLQKSLKQKRIGWDQLGTDGILNYVYEKYPKMTENSKIKTRYKGITWGK
;
A
#
# COMPACT_ATOMS: atom_id res chain seq x y z
N MET A 1 8.13 27.59 -38.57
CA MET A 1 7.70 28.62 -37.59
C MET A 1 8.13 28.18 -36.18
N LYS A 2 8.90 28.98 -35.45
CA LYS A 2 9.30 28.67 -34.05
C LYS A 2 8.08 28.87 -33.14
N LYS A 3 7.50 27.78 -32.61
CA LYS A 3 6.41 27.84 -31.62
C LYS A 3 6.97 28.39 -30.29
N ARG A 4 6.56 29.61 -29.90
CA ARG A 4 6.96 30.27 -28.65
C ARG A 4 6.15 29.68 -27.49
N THR A 5 6.83 29.15 -26.47
CA THR A 5 6.21 28.90 -25.16
C THR A 5 5.93 30.26 -24.52
N THR A 6 4.66 30.58 -24.29
CA THR A 6 4.25 31.84 -23.65
C THR A 6 4.26 31.64 -22.15
N ALA A 7 5.02 32.44 -21.40
CA ALA A 7 4.96 32.45 -19.94
C ALA A 7 4.10 33.63 -19.47
N LEU A 8 3.23 33.39 -18.49
CA LEU A 8 2.50 34.44 -17.79
C LEU A 8 3.44 35.24 -16.86
N ALA A 9 2.97 36.37 -16.34
CA ALA A 9 3.76 37.25 -15.47
C ALA A 9 4.22 36.56 -14.17
N ASP A 10 3.52 35.52 -13.73
CA ASP A 10 3.85 34.67 -12.58
C ASP A 10 4.80 33.50 -12.92
N LYS A 11 5.33 33.48 -14.16
CA LYS A 11 6.17 32.42 -14.73
C LYS A 11 5.44 31.10 -15.01
N THR A 12 4.11 31.07 -14.93
CA THR A 12 3.33 29.91 -15.37
C THR A 12 3.52 29.73 -16.88
N LYS A 13 4.00 28.55 -17.27
CA LYS A 13 4.22 28.19 -18.68
C LYS A 13 2.90 27.77 -19.31
N ILE A 14 2.49 28.44 -20.38
CA ILE A 14 1.35 28.05 -21.20
C ILE A 14 1.86 27.17 -22.33
N TYR A 15 1.26 25.99 -22.47
CA TYR A 15 1.51 25.04 -23.54
C TYR A 15 0.32 25.04 -24.49
N ASP A 16 0.60 24.96 -25.80
CA ASP A 16 -0.45 24.61 -26.75
C ASP A 16 -0.86 23.13 -26.59
N TYR A 17 -1.99 22.74 -27.19
CA TYR A 17 -2.52 21.39 -27.05
C TYR A 17 -1.51 20.30 -27.47
N ASP A 18 -0.84 20.50 -28.61
CA ASP A 18 0.15 19.54 -29.11
C ASP A 18 1.37 19.42 -28.18
N GLN A 19 1.83 20.55 -27.65
CA GLN A 19 2.92 20.61 -26.67
C GLN A 19 2.52 19.93 -25.37
N PHE A 20 1.29 20.13 -24.91
CA PHE A 20 0.76 19.47 -23.73
C PHE A 20 0.68 17.95 -23.93
N CYS A 21 0.14 17.49 -25.07
CA CYS A 21 0.11 16.06 -25.39
C CYS A 21 1.52 15.45 -25.43
N LYS A 22 2.48 16.12 -26.07
CA LYS A 22 3.89 15.66 -26.08
C LYS A 22 4.50 15.59 -24.69
N LEU A 23 4.27 16.59 -23.83
CA LEU A 23 4.76 16.57 -22.46
C LEU A 23 4.12 15.45 -21.63
N ILE A 24 2.84 15.16 -21.87
CA ILE A 24 2.15 14.05 -21.23
C ILE A 24 2.72 12.71 -21.70
N ASP A 25 2.99 12.56 -22.99
CA ASP A 25 3.56 11.32 -23.54
C ASP A 25 5.04 11.16 -23.12
N GLU A 26 5.84 12.22 -23.12
CA GLU A 26 7.19 12.24 -22.55
C GLU A 26 7.17 11.93 -21.05
N ALA A 27 6.17 12.41 -20.29
CA ALA A 27 6.02 12.07 -18.88
C ALA A 27 5.59 10.59 -18.67
N LYS A 28 4.82 10.02 -19.60
CA LYS A 28 4.48 8.59 -19.60
C LYS A 28 5.70 7.72 -19.94
N ASP A 29 6.56 8.20 -20.85
CA ASP A 29 7.74 7.49 -21.35
C ASP A 29 8.99 7.73 -20.47
N SER A 30 9.00 8.80 -19.66
CA SER A 30 10.09 9.06 -18.71
C SER A 30 10.14 7.96 -17.66
N HIS A 31 11.29 7.29 -17.62
CA HIS A 31 11.53 6.11 -16.81
C HIS A 31 11.15 6.30 -15.34
N GLN A 32 10.48 5.26 -14.82
CA GLN A 32 10.08 5.03 -13.43
C GLN A 32 8.76 5.69 -13.01
N LYS A 33 7.65 5.15 -13.55
CA LYS A 33 6.31 5.40 -13.00
C LYS A 33 6.26 4.91 -11.55
N LYS A 34 6.48 5.84 -10.63
CA LYS A 34 6.33 5.67 -9.19
C LYS A 34 4.98 5.03 -8.89
N MET A 35 4.98 3.88 -8.23
CA MET A 35 3.74 3.21 -7.86
C MET A 35 2.99 4.03 -6.81
N LEU A 36 1.69 4.23 -7.02
CA LEU A 36 0.86 4.92 -6.06
C LEU A 36 0.53 4.02 -4.87
N ILE A 37 0.19 4.62 -3.74
CA ILE A 37 -0.27 3.85 -2.57
C ILE A 37 -1.51 3.01 -2.92
N SER A 38 -2.43 3.57 -3.73
CA SER A 38 -3.61 2.87 -4.22
C SER A 38 -3.26 1.63 -5.04
N ASP A 39 -2.25 1.71 -5.91
CA ASP A 39 -1.82 0.57 -6.73
C ASP A 39 -1.33 -0.57 -5.84
N ILE A 40 -0.54 -0.24 -4.82
CA ILE A 40 0.03 -1.21 -3.87
C ILE A 40 -1.07 -1.85 -3.02
N ILE A 41 -2.08 -1.09 -2.60
CA ILE A 41 -3.25 -1.63 -1.89
C ILE A 41 -3.96 -2.66 -2.76
N LEU A 42 -4.28 -2.31 -4.00
CA LEU A 42 -4.97 -3.20 -4.94
C LEU A 42 -4.14 -4.48 -5.22
N ILE A 43 -2.82 -4.33 -5.41
CA ILE A 43 -1.88 -5.45 -5.59
C ILE A 43 -1.88 -6.39 -4.38
N LEU A 44 -1.88 -5.86 -3.15
CA LEU A 44 -1.94 -6.68 -1.95
C LEU A 44 -3.21 -7.53 -1.93
N PHE A 45 -4.37 -6.93 -2.19
CA PHE A 45 -5.62 -7.70 -2.22
C PHE A 45 -5.62 -8.73 -3.35
N TYR A 46 -5.17 -8.37 -4.54
CA TYR A 46 -5.16 -9.28 -5.69
C TYR A 46 -4.21 -10.48 -5.50
N SER A 47 -3.15 -10.34 -4.69
CA SER A 47 -2.25 -11.45 -4.37
C SER A 47 -2.95 -12.65 -3.70
N GLN A 48 -4.09 -12.44 -3.06
CA GLN A 48 -5.02 -13.49 -2.63
C GLN A 48 -6.46 -13.00 -2.85
N LYS A 49 -6.83 -12.76 -4.11
CA LYS A 49 -8.08 -12.07 -4.49
C LYS A 49 -9.36 -12.68 -3.89
N ASP A 50 -9.40 -14.00 -3.71
CA ASP A 50 -10.55 -14.72 -3.15
C ASP A 50 -10.58 -14.74 -1.61
N LYS A 51 -9.62 -14.09 -0.95
CA LYS A 51 -9.49 -14.06 0.52
C LYS A 51 -9.51 -12.63 1.06
N PRO A 52 -10.60 -12.23 1.75
CA PRO A 52 -10.66 -10.94 2.41
C PRO A 52 -9.56 -10.74 3.45
N ILE A 53 -9.23 -9.48 3.72
CA ILE A 53 -8.43 -9.10 4.89
C ILE A 53 -9.37 -8.79 6.04
N PHE A 54 -9.21 -9.47 7.18
CA PHE A 54 -10.07 -9.26 8.34
C PHE A 54 -9.42 -8.33 9.36
N GLY A 55 -10.05 -7.18 9.59
CA GLY A 55 -9.71 -6.19 10.59
C GLY A 55 -8.65 -5.17 10.12
N ARG A 56 -8.86 -3.90 10.50
CA ARG A 56 -7.95 -2.78 10.16
C ARG A 56 -6.50 -3.01 10.59
N THR A 57 -6.28 -3.65 11.74
CA THR A 57 -4.92 -3.94 12.22
C THR A 57 -4.20 -4.88 11.24
N MET A 58 -4.84 -5.96 10.79
CA MET A 58 -4.27 -6.87 9.80
C MET A 58 -3.94 -6.14 8.51
N LEU A 59 -4.90 -5.38 7.98
CA LEU A 59 -4.73 -4.61 6.75
C LEU A 59 -3.52 -3.68 6.82
N ILE A 60 -3.43 -2.87 7.88
CA ILE A 60 -2.34 -1.91 8.03
C ILE A 60 -0.99 -2.59 8.22
N LYS A 61 -0.91 -3.69 8.97
CA LYS A 61 0.36 -4.40 9.14
C LYS A 61 0.82 -5.05 7.85
N GLN A 62 -0.08 -5.65 7.11
CA GLN A 62 0.29 -6.23 5.83
C GLN A 62 0.71 -5.17 4.82
N LEU A 63 -0.01 -4.05 4.72
CA LEU A 63 0.42 -2.94 3.86
C LEU A 63 1.79 -2.42 4.27
N PHE A 64 2.04 -2.18 5.56
CA PHE A 64 3.37 -1.80 6.05
C PHE A 64 4.47 -2.78 5.63
N LEU A 65 4.21 -4.09 5.74
CA LEU A 65 5.15 -5.12 5.32
C LEU A 65 5.31 -5.20 3.80
N VAL A 66 4.29 -4.90 2.99
CA VAL A 66 4.43 -4.77 1.53
C VAL A 66 5.37 -3.62 1.20
N PHE A 67 5.15 -2.44 1.76
CA PHE A 67 6.02 -1.29 1.50
C PHE A 67 7.48 -1.59 1.90
N THR A 68 7.70 -2.11 3.10
CA THR A 68 9.05 -2.28 3.65
C THR A 68 9.78 -3.55 3.20
N GLU A 69 9.10 -4.69 3.14
CA GLU A 69 9.75 -5.98 2.84
C GLU A 69 9.71 -6.38 1.38
N ILE A 70 8.79 -5.79 0.61
CA ILE A 70 8.60 -6.12 -0.80
C ILE A 70 9.06 -4.95 -1.66
N MET A 71 8.43 -3.78 -1.53
CA MET A 71 8.71 -2.67 -2.44
C MET A 71 10.10 -2.07 -2.20
N GLU A 72 10.40 -1.63 -0.98
CA GLU A 72 11.70 -1.06 -0.62
C GLU A 72 12.85 -2.07 -0.84
N LYS A 73 12.66 -3.33 -0.43
CA LYS A 73 13.68 -4.38 -0.60
C LYS A 73 14.03 -4.66 -2.06
N ASN A 74 13.04 -4.57 -2.96
CA ASN A 74 13.24 -4.74 -4.39
C ASN A 74 13.53 -3.40 -5.11
N LYS A 75 13.79 -2.31 -4.37
CA LYS A 75 14.09 -0.98 -4.89
C LYS A 75 13.02 -0.44 -5.85
N ILE A 76 11.76 -0.80 -5.62
CA ILE A 76 10.63 -0.31 -6.39
C ILE A 76 10.29 1.08 -5.89
N GLU A 77 10.25 2.07 -6.78
CA GLU A 77 9.88 3.42 -6.39
C GLU A 77 8.38 3.51 -6.11
N THR A 78 8.04 3.98 -4.90
CA THR A 78 6.65 4.09 -4.44
C THR A 78 6.37 5.46 -3.85
N GLN A 79 5.13 5.92 -3.95
CA GLN A 79 4.65 7.06 -3.18
C GLN A 79 4.83 6.78 -1.69
N ASN A 80 5.47 7.72 -0.97
CA ASN A 80 5.77 7.54 0.45
C ASN A 80 4.47 7.37 1.25
N PRO A 81 4.25 6.22 1.91
CA PRO A 81 3.03 5.93 2.65
C PRO A 81 2.93 6.66 3.98
N LYS A 82 3.96 7.38 4.45
CA LYS A 82 3.98 8.15 5.71
C LYS A 82 3.61 7.30 6.94
N PHE A 83 4.19 6.11 7.07
CA PHE A 83 4.02 5.31 8.28
C PHE A 83 4.72 5.93 9.48
N VAL A 84 4.04 5.94 10.63
CA VAL A 84 4.56 6.40 11.92
C VAL A 84 4.27 5.38 13.03
N ALA A 85 5.04 5.44 14.12
CA ALA A 85 4.77 4.62 15.31
C ALA A 85 3.45 5.05 15.97
N HIS A 86 2.57 4.10 16.27
CA HIS A 86 1.24 4.37 16.84
C HIS A 86 0.83 3.29 17.85
N ASN A 87 -0.41 3.37 18.37
CA ASN A 87 -0.99 2.54 19.43
C ASN A 87 -0.82 1.02 19.26
N PHE A 88 -0.69 0.53 18.03
CA PHE A 88 -0.56 -0.89 17.72
C PHE A 88 0.63 -1.16 16.80
N GLY A 89 1.69 -0.35 16.86
CA GLY A 89 2.81 -0.40 15.93
C GLY A 89 2.65 0.57 14.74
N PRO A 90 3.19 0.25 13.55
CA PRO A 90 3.16 1.15 12.40
C PRO A 90 1.75 1.46 11.93
N TYR A 91 1.46 2.74 11.68
CA TYR A 91 0.18 3.19 11.16
C TYR A 91 0.38 4.33 10.17
N SER A 92 -0.49 4.42 9.17
CA SER A 92 -0.53 5.54 8.23
C SER A 92 -1.96 6.01 8.04
N PHE A 93 -2.19 7.28 8.34
CA PHE A 93 -3.45 7.97 8.06
C PHE A 93 -3.68 8.10 6.55
N THR A 94 -2.61 8.36 5.78
CA THR A 94 -2.67 8.47 4.33
C THR A 94 -3.10 7.15 3.69
N VAL A 95 -2.54 6.03 4.13
CA VAL A 95 -2.91 4.70 3.62
C VAL A 95 -4.38 4.40 3.94
N MET A 96 -4.83 4.67 5.17
CA MET A 96 -6.24 4.44 5.53
C MET A 96 -7.20 5.34 4.78
N GLN A 97 -6.85 6.61 4.56
CA GLN A 97 -7.65 7.51 3.72
C GLN A 97 -7.80 6.92 2.31
N ILE A 98 -6.72 6.43 1.71
CA ILE A 98 -6.76 5.84 0.36
C ILE A 98 -7.57 4.53 0.35
N VAL A 99 -7.56 3.75 1.42
CA VAL A 99 -8.47 2.59 1.55
C VAL A 99 -9.93 3.04 1.54
N ASP A 100 -10.26 4.10 2.27
CA ASP A 100 -11.62 4.66 2.30
C ASP A 100 -12.01 5.25 0.92
N ASP A 101 -11.08 5.89 0.21
CA ASP A 101 -11.27 6.42 -1.15
C ASP A 101 -11.49 5.28 -2.18
N LEU A 102 -10.76 4.17 -2.04
CA LEU A 102 -10.93 2.97 -2.88
C LEU A 102 -12.28 2.29 -2.61
N TRP A 103 -12.77 2.31 -1.38
CA TRP A 103 -14.11 1.86 -1.05
C TRP A 103 -15.18 2.78 -1.66
N PHE A 104 -15.03 4.10 -1.48
CA PHE A 104 -15.96 5.10 -2.05
C PHE A 104 -16.04 5.03 -3.58
N SER A 105 -14.89 4.83 -4.24
CA SER A 105 -14.80 4.65 -5.69
C SER A 105 -15.15 3.24 -6.18
N HIS A 106 -15.72 2.38 -5.33
CA HIS A 106 -16.19 1.03 -5.67
C HIS A 106 -15.08 0.09 -6.21
N HIS A 107 -13.84 0.26 -5.76
CA HIS A 107 -12.75 -0.69 -6.01
C HIS A 107 -12.58 -1.69 -4.85
N LEU A 108 -12.92 -1.26 -3.63
CA LEU A 108 -12.95 -2.14 -2.46
C LEU A 108 -14.38 -2.28 -1.93
N MET A 109 -14.65 -3.44 -1.34
CA MET A 109 -15.84 -3.73 -0.56
C MET A 109 -15.44 -3.84 0.90
N ILE A 110 -16.23 -3.23 1.79
CA ILE A 110 -16.02 -3.29 3.24
C ILE A 110 -17.30 -3.79 3.90
N GLU A 111 -17.21 -4.94 4.56
CA GLU A 111 -18.35 -5.62 5.18
C GLU A 111 -18.11 -5.96 6.65
N GLY A 112 -19.19 -6.34 7.34
CA GLY A 112 -19.14 -6.76 8.74
C GLY A 112 -19.05 -5.60 9.74
N ARG A 113 -18.77 -5.94 11.01
CA ARG A 113 -18.80 -4.95 12.10
C ARG A 113 -17.59 -4.03 12.04
N LYS A 114 -17.82 -2.75 11.73
CA LYS A 114 -16.77 -1.71 11.71
C LYS A 114 -15.95 -1.69 12.99
N LYS A 115 -14.64 -1.42 12.85
CA LYS A 115 -13.67 -1.31 13.96
C LYS A 115 -13.56 -2.60 14.79
N SER A 116 -13.78 -3.75 14.16
CA SER A 116 -13.66 -5.06 14.82
C SER A 116 -12.82 -6.02 13.96
N ARG A 117 -12.45 -7.17 14.54
CA ARG A 117 -11.82 -8.27 13.80
C ARG A 117 -12.74 -8.91 12.75
N LYS A 118 -14.05 -8.62 12.78
CA LYS A 118 -15.05 -9.08 11.81
C LYS A 118 -15.27 -8.12 10.64
N GLU A 119 -14.57 -6.98 10.62
CA GLU A 119 -14.58 -6.07 9.47
C GLU A 119 -13.76 -6.69 8.35
N ALA A 120 -14.38 -6.97 7.20
CA ALA A 120 -13.75 -7.63 6.05
C ALA A 120 -13.52 -6.63 4.92
N PHE A 121 -12.35 -6.70 4.28
CA PHE A 121 -11.98 -5.88 3.13
C PHE A 121 -11.68 -6.81 1.95
N SER A 122 -12.31 -6.58 0.80
CA SER A 122 -12.14 -7.37 -0.42
C SER A 122 -12.18 -6.49 -1.68
N LEU A 123 -11.75 -7.02 -2.82
CA LEU A 123 -11.92 -6.35 -4.11
C LEU A 123 -13.38 -6.48 -4.57
N THR A 124 -13.89 -5.44 -5.21
CA THR A 124 -15.06 -5.54 -6.09
C THR A 124 -14.63 -6.05 -7.46
N GLU A 125 -15.58 -6.31 -8.37
CA GLU A 125 -15.26 -6.64 -9.76
C GLU A 125 -14.41 -5.54 -10.45
N ASN A 126 -14.78 -4.26 -10.26
CA ASN A 126 -14.02 -3.14 -10.79
C ASN A 126 -12.61 -3.06 -10.17
N GLY A 127 -12.51 -3.28 -8.86
CA GLY A 127 -11.23 -3.38 -8.16
C GLY A 127 -10.36 -4.50 -8.70
N GLU A 128 -10.94 -5.68 -8.94
CA GLU A 128 -10.24 -6.84 -9.45
C GLU A 128 -9.69 -6.60 -10.85
N LYS A 129 -10.49 -6.02 -11.75
CA LYS A 129 -10.02 -5.67 -13.10
C LYS A 129 -8.81 -4.75 -13.05
N ARG A 130 -8.88 -3.68 -12.25
CA ARG A 130 -7.76 -2.75 -12.10
C ARG A 130 -6.54 -3.40 -11.46
N ALA A 131 -6.76 -4.20 -10.42
CA ALA A 131 -5.69 -4.88 -9.71
C ALA A 131 -5.03 -5.97 -10.57
N HIS A 132 -5.77 -6.61 -11.46
CA HIS A 132 -5.26 -7.58 -12.43
C HIS A 132 -4.23 -6.93 -13.37
N GLU A 133 -4.58 -5.77 -13.97
CA GLU A 133 -3.66 -5.01 -14.84
C GLU A 133 -2.36 -4.64 -14.10
N LEU A 134 -2.50 -4.14 -12.87
CA LEU A 134 -1.37 -3.76 -12.03
C LEU A 134 -0.49 -4.96 -11.66
N PHE A 135 -1.12 -6.07 -11.26
CA PHE A 135 -0.42 -7.25 -10.76
C PHE A 135 0.28 -8.02 -11.87
N THR A 136 -0.34 -8.15 -13.04
CA THR A 136 0.26 -8.82 -14.21
C THR A 136 1.42 -8.02 -14.80
N GLY A 137 1.44 -6.70 -14.63
CA GLY A 137 2.58 -5.85 -15.00
C GLY A 137 3.79 -5.96 -14.06
N LEU A 138 3.69 -6.68 -12.94
CA LEU A 138 4.82 -6.91 -12.03
C LEU A 138 5.72 -8.03 -12.54
N ASP A 139 7.00 -7.98 -12.16
CA ASP A 139 7.93 -9.09 -12.36
C ASP A 139 7.36 -10.42 -11.76
N PRO A 140 7.46 -11.56 -12.46
CA PRO A 140 6.92 -12.84 -11.98
C PRO A 140 7.47 -13.27 -10.60
N GLY A 141 8.73 -12.96 -10.31
CA GLY A 141 9.33 -13.21 -9.00
C GLY A 141 8.68 -12.38 -7.91
N LEU A 142 8.38 -11.11 -8.19
CA LEU A 142 7.65 -10.22 -7.28
C LEU A 142 6.21 -10.69 -7.06
N GLN A 143 5.50 -11.09 -8.12
CA GLN A 143 4.16 -11.66 -8.03
C GLN A 143 4.15 -12.88 -7.11
N LYS A 144 5.10 -13.82 -7.30
CA LYS A 144 5.24 -15.01 -6.46
C LYS A 144 5.54 -14.64 -5.00
N SER A 145 6.46 -13.70 -4.78
CA SER A 145 6.83 -13.22 -3.45
C SER A 145 5.64 -12.63 -2.70
N LEU A 146 4.86 -11.77 -3.35
CA LEU A 146 3.63 -11.17 -2.80
C LEU A 146 2.62 -12.23 -2.40
N LYS A 147 2.33 -13.20 -3.28
CA LYS A 147 1.39 -14.30 -2.97
C LYS A 147 1.84 -15.10 -1.75
N GLN A 148 3.10 -15.50 -1.69
CA GLN A 148 3.65 -16.28 -0.59
C GLN A 148 3.63 -15.50 0.73
N LYS A 149 4.03 -14.23 0.70
CA LYS A 149 4.04 -13.36 1.88
C LYS A 149 2.63 -13.10 2.40
N ARG A 150 1.67 -12.80 1.52
CA ARG A 150 0.25 -12.65 1.86
C ARG A 150 -0.29 -13.89 2.57
N ILE A 151 -0.06 -15.08 2.03
CA ILE A 151 -0.47 -16.35 2.66
C ILE A 151 0.15 -16.49 4.06
N GLY A 152 1.46 -16.25 4.20
CA GLY A 152 2.15 -16.36 5.48
C GLY A 152 1.63 -15.35 6.51
N TRP A 153 1.38 -14.10 6.10
CA TRP A 153 0.82 -13.08 6.97
C TRP A 153 -0.60 -13.38 7.42
N ASP A 154 -1.42 -14.00 6.56
CA ASP A 154 -2.76 -14.44 6.93
C ASP A 154 -2.72 -15.56 7.97
N GLN A 155 -1.79 -16.50 7.83
CA GLN A 155 -1.61 -17.61 8.77
C GLN A 155 -1.15 -17.14 10.15
N LEU A 156 -0.39 -16.04 10.25
CA LEU A 156 0.00 -15.46 11.54
C LEU A 156 -1.20 -14.92 12.34
N GLY A 157 -2.26 -14.49 11.66
CA GLY A 157 -3.36 -13.77 12.27
C GLY A 157 -2.94 -12.44 12.92
N THR A 158 -3.88 -11.77 13.59
CA THR A 158 -3.66 -10.41 14.13
C THR A 158 -2.57 -10.36 15.19
N ASP A 159 -2.55 -11.34 16.09
CA ASP A 159 -1.60 -11.33 17.20
C ASP A 159 -0.20 -11.74 16.71
N GLY A 160 -0.10 -12.71 15.81
CA GLY A 160 1.18 -13.13 15.23
C GLY A 160 1.81 -12.04 14.34
N ILE A 161 1.03 -11.35 13.51
CA ILE A 161 1.59 -10.29 12.66
C ILE A 161 2.03 -9.07 13.48
N LEU A 162 1.33 -8.78 14.58
CA LEU A 162 1.74 -7.75 15.53
C LEU A 162 3.06 -8.11 16.20
N ASN A 163 3.19 -9.34 16.69
CA ASN A 163 4.44 -9.84 17.28
C ASN A 163 5.60 -9.72 16.28
N TYR A 164 5.37 -10.20 15.05
CA TYR A 164 6.36 -10.13 13.97
C TYR A 164 6.85 -8.70 13.71
N VAL A 165 5.91 -7.75 13.59
CA VAL A 165 6.26 -6.35 13.38
C VAL A 165 6.99 -5.76 14.59
N TYR A 166 6.64 -6.17 15.81
CA TYR A 166 7.24 -5.60 17.02
C TYR A 166 8.69 -6.08 17.22
N GLU A 167 8.95 -7.34 16.91
CA GLU A 167 10.30 -7.91 16.95
C GLU A 167 11.19 -7.30 15.86
N LYS A 168 10.67 -7.17 14.64
CA LYS A 168 11.48 -6.75 13.49
C LYS A 168 11.61 -5.24 13.32
N TYR A 169 10.62 -4.48 13.76
CA TYR A 169 10.56 -3.02 13.61
C TYR A 169 10.33 -2.33 14.97
N PRO A 170 11.26 -2.47 15.94
CA PRO A 170 11.05 -2.00 17.31
C PRO A 170 10.79 -0.49 17.39
N LYS A 171 11.39 0.32 16.51
CA LYS A 171 11.13 1.78 16.42
C LYS A 171 9.67 2.11 16.13
N MET A 172 8.98 1.28 15.34
CA MET A 172 7.57 1.48 15.01
C MET A 172 6.64 1.13 16.18
N THR A 173 7.16 0.63 17.31
CA THR A 173 6.39 0.21 18.49
C THR A 173 6.44 1.19 19.65
N GLU A 174 7.19 2.28 19.54
CA GLU A 174 7.45 3.22 20.65
C GLU A 174 6.15 3.73 21.29
N ASN A 175 5.15 4.05 20.48
CA ASN A 175 3.84 4.55 20.93
C ASN A 175 2.80 3.44 21.18
N SER A 176 3.20 2.17 21.17
CA SER A 176 2.26 1.06 21.24
C SER A 176 1.73 0.83 22.65
N LYS A 177 0.40 0.89 22.79
CA LYS A 177 -0.33 0.68 24.06
C LYS A 177 -0.28 -0.77 24.55
N ILE A 178 0.06 -1.71 23.67
CA ILE A 178 0.10 -3.15 23.97
C ILE A 178 1.49 -3.75 23.77
N LYS A 179 2.54 -2.93 23.67
CA LYS A 179 3.93 -3.39 23.51
C LYS A 179 4.34 -4.42 24.56
N THR A 180 3.91 -4.23 25.80
CA THR A 180 4.20 -5.12 26.93
C THR A 180 3.67 -6.55 26.75
N ARG A 181 2.57 -6.73 26.02
CA ARG A 181 1.96 -8.04 25.77
C ARG A 181 2.80 -8.93 24.84
N TYR A 182 3.65 -8.33 24.01
CA TYR A 182 4.50 -9.01 23.04
C TYR A 182 5.99 -8.82 23.35
N LYS A 183 6.34 -8.45 24.59
CA LYS A 183 7.74 -8.49 25.02
C LYS A 183 8.23 -9.94 24.89
N GLY A 184 9.34 -10.13 24.20
CA GLY A 184 9.97 -11.44 24.03
C GLY A 184 10.09 -12.14 25.38
N ILE A 185 9.69 -13.40 25.43
CA ILE A 185 9.94 -14.26 26.58
C ILE A 185 11.46 -14.27 26.77
N THR A 186 11.95 -13.67 27.86
CA THR A 186 13.35 -13.84 28.29
C THR A 186 13.50 -15.28 28.76
N TRP A 187 13.91 -16.17 27.86
CA TRP A 187 14.33 -17.51 28.24
C TRP A 187 15.71 -17.43 28.89
N GLY A 188 15.76 -17.70 30.19
CA GLY A 188 16.99 -17.93 30.95
C GLY A 188 17.75 -16.66 31.38
N LYS A 189 17.97 -16.53 32.69
CA LYS A 189 19.15 -15.86 33.24
C LYS A 189 20.32 -16.84 33.19
#